data_AF-A0A3B8VM76-F1
#
_entry.id   AF-A0A3B8VM76-F1
#
_cell.length_a   1.000
_cell.length_b   1.000
_cell.length_c   1.000
_cell.angle_alpha   90.00
_cell.angle_beta   90.00
_cell.angle_gamma   90.00
#
_symmetry.space_group_name_H-M   'P 1'
#
loop_
_entity.id
_entity.type
_entity.pdbx_description
1 polymer ?
#
loop_
_entity_poly.entity_id
_entity_poly.type
_entity_poly.pdbx_seq_one_letter_code
_entity_poly.pdbx_strand_id
1 'polypeptide(L)'
;MANLLEVKDLTTHFFTQDGVVKAVDGISYTLAEGEVLGVVGESGCGKSVHALSIMRLVANPPGRIVAGEILFEGENLLNMDDSEMRHIRGNRIAMVFQEPMTSLNPVLTIGRQLTETLELHQKMARQEARTRAAELLQTVGIPDAE
;
A
#
# COMPACT_ATOMS: atom_id res chain seq x y z
N MET A 1 -19.26 -11.93 -10.23
CA MET A 1 -18.09 -11.02 -10.14
C MET A 1 -17.48 -11.24 -8.77
N ALA A 2 -16.21 -11.60 -8.70
CA ALA A 2 -15.53 -11.77 -7.42
C ALA A 2 -15.05 -10.39 -6.93
N ASN A 3 -15.20 -10.11 -5.63
CA ASN A 3 -14.67 -8.90 -5.03
C ASN A 3 -13.15 -9.05 -4.89
N LEU A 4 -12.40 -8.03 -5.33
CA LEU A 4 -10.95 -8.00 -5.18
C LEU A 4 -10.57 -7.57 -3.75
N LEU A 5 -11.26 -6.56 -3.23
CA LEU A 5 -11.07 -6.04 -1.87
C LEU A 5 -12.43 -5.85 -1.19
N GLU A 6 -12.55 -6.30 0.05
CA GLU A 6 -13.67 -6.01 0.93
C GLU A 6 -13.15 -5.40 2.23
N VAL A 7 -13.67 -4.22 2.59
CA VAL A 7 -13.41 -3.57 3.88
C VAL A 7 -14.71 -3.67 4.68
N LYS A 8 -14.63 -4.20 5.90
CA LYS A 8 -15.79 -4.43 6.77
C LYS A 8 -15.55 -3.82 8.13
N ASP A 9 -16.40 -2.87 8.50
CA ASP A 9 -16.43 -2.15 9.78
C ASP A 9 -15.05 -1.69 10.26
N LEU A 10 -14.19 -1.31 9.31
CA LEU A 10 -12.80 -0.96 9.58
C LEU A 10 -12.76 0.28 10.47
N THR A 11 -12.04 0.14 11.58
CA THR A 11 -11.93 1.18 12.59
C THR A 11 -10.47 1.37 12.98
N THR A 12 -9.94 2.57 12.77
CA THR A 12 -8.56 2.95 13.06
C THR A 12 -8.53 4.20 13.92
N HIS A 13 -8.04 4.05 15.14
CA HIS A 13 -8.00 5.12 16.15
C HIS A 13 -6.56 5.47 16.51
N PHE A 14 -6.34 6.73 16.88
CA PHE A 14 -5.09 7.21 17.45
C PHE A 14 -5.30 7.58 18.91
N PHE A 15 -4.46 7.04 19.78
CA PHE A 15 -4.52 7.27 21.22
C PHE A 15 -3.48 8.32 21.59
N THR A 16 -3.90 9.58 21.72
CA THR A 16 -3.02 10.71 22.07
C THR A 16 -3.21 11.10 23.53
N GLN A 17 -2.37 12.01 24.04
CA GLN A 17 -2.52 12.55 25.40
C GLN A 17 -3.81 13.35 25.57
N ASP A 18 -4.27 14.01 24.49
CA ASP A 18 -5.48 14.84 24.50
C ASP A 18 -6.78 14.04 24.26
N GLY A 19 -6.67 12.73 23.99
CA GLY A 19 -7.81 11.83 23.83
C GLY A 19 -7.68 10.85 22.67
N VAL A 20 -8.79 10.22 22.33
CA VAL A 20 -8.86 9.27 21.21
C VAL A 20 -9.34 9.98 19.95
N VAL A 21 -8.48 10.03 18.93
CA VAL A 21 -8.84 10.53 17.60
C VAL A 21 -9.33 9.36 16.75
N LYS A 22 -10.59 9.42 16.33
CA LYS A 22 -11.20 8.41 15.47
C LYS A 22 -10.98 8.73 14.00
N ALA A 23 -9.83 8.35 13.46
CA ALA A 23 -9.46 8.68 12.09
C ALA A 23 -10.23 7.87 11.04
N VAL A 24 -10.59 6.62 11.36
CA VAL A 24 -11.50 5.78 10.59
C VAL A 24 -12.45 5.12 11.59
N ASP A 25 -13.77 5.27 11.40
CA ASP A 25 -14.79 4.84 12.38
C ASP A 25 -15.89 4.04 11.68
N GLY A 26 -15.70 2.72 11.56
CA GLY A 26 -16.72 1.78 11.05
C GLY A 26 -17.03 1.89 9.56
N ILE A 27 -16.03 1.99 8.68
CA ILE A 27 -16.27 2.04 7.23
C ILE A 27 -16.39 0.64 6.62
N SER A 28 -17.30 0.50 5.66
CA SER A 28 -17.57 -0.75 4.95
C SER A 28 -17.78 -0.49 3.46
N TYR A 29 -17.06 -1.20 2.60
CA TYR A 29 -17.24 -1.15 1.14
C TYR A 29 -16.56 -2.35 0.46
N THR A 30 -16.90 -2.57 -0.81
CA THR A 30 -16.27 -3.57 -1.68
C THR A 30 -15.71 -2.90 -2.93
N LEU A 31 -14.65 -3.49 -3.48
CA LEU A 31 -14.06 -3.10 -4.76
C LEU A 31 -13.95 -4.36 -5.63
N ALA A 32 -14.57 -4.33 -6.80
CA ALA A 32 -14.48 -5.42 -7.77
C ALA A 32 -13.16 -5.36 -8.56
N GLU A 33 -12.77 -6.48 -9.16
CA GLU A 33 -11.64 -6.51 -10.09
C GLU A 33 -11.90 -5.58 -11.29
N GLY A 34 -10.91 -4.76 -11.65
CA GLY A 34 -11.00 -3.78 -12.73
C GLY A 34 -11.79 -2.51 -12.39
N GLU A 35 -12.35 -2.41 -11.18
CA GLU A 35 -13.04 -1.20 -10.71
C GLU A 35 -12.05 -0.15 -10.20
N VAL A 36 -12.41 1.12 -10.35
CA VAL A 36 -11.67 2.25 -9.79
C VAL A 36 -12.52 2.93 -8.72
N LEU A 37 -12.06 2.89 -7.47
CA LEU A 37 -12.70 3.57 -6.35
C LEU A 37 -12.00 4.89 -6.03
N GLY A 38 -12.75 5.99 -6.11
CA GLY A 38 -12.32 7.31 -5.65
C GLY A 38 -12.78 7.59 -4.22
N VAL A 39 -11.84 7.95 -3.33
CA VAL A 39 -12.15 8.40 -1.97
C VAL A 39 -11.90 9.91 -1.86
N VAL A 40 -12.97 10.67 -1.62
CA VAL A 40 -12.94 12.14 -1.56
C VAL A 40 -13.37 12.66 -0.19
N GLY A 41 -12.90 13.85 0.18
CA GLY A 41 -13.20 14.49 1.45
C GLY A 41 -12.19 15.58 1.80
N GLU A 42 -12.46 16.36 2.83
CA GLU A 42 -11.62 17.47 3.27
C GLU A 42 -10.26 17.02 3.83
N SER A 43 -9.31 17.95 3.92
CA SER A 43 -8.02 17.65 4.58
C SER A 43 -8.26 17.17 6.01
N GLY A 44 -7.55 16.12 6.43
CA GLY A 44 -7.67 15.57 7.78
C GLY A 44 -8.86 14.63 8.03
N CYS A 45 -9.75 14.39 7.05
CA CYS A 45 -10.92 13.52 7.25
C CYS A 45 -10.64 12.00 7.26
N GLY A 46 -9.38 11.58 7.39
CA GLY A 46 -9.00 10.16 7.52
C GLY A 46 -8.66 9.41 6.23
N LYS A 47 -8.72 10.01 5.04
CA LYS A 47 -8.43 9.33 3.75
C LYS A 47 -7.07 8.62 3.70
N SER A 48 -6.01 9.30 4.13
CA SER A 48 -4.66 8.72 4.15
C SER A 48 -4.56 7.59 5.18
N VAL A 49 -5.16 7.78 6.36
CA VAL A 49 -5.19 6.75 7.41
C VAL A 49 -5.94 5.51 6.93
N HIS A 50 -7.05 5.69 6.21
CA HIS A 50 -7.80 4.62 5.59
C HIS A 50 -6.91 3.78 4.65
N ALA A 51 -6.24 4.42 3.69
CA ALA A 51 -5.35 3.72 2.76
C ALA A 51 -4.17 3.02 3.49
N LEU A 52 -3.58 3.69 4.48
CA LEU A 52 -2.51 3.10 5.31
C LEU A 52 -3.03 1.94 6.16
N SER A 53 -4.29 1.95 6.59
CA SER A 53 -4.90 0.86 7.37
C SER A 53 -5.01 -0.41 6.53
N ILE A 54 -5.44 -0.28 5.27
CA ILE A 54 -5.47 -1.40 4.31
C ILE A 54 -4.09 -2.02 4.15
N MET A 55 -3.06 -1.18 3.97
CA MET A 55 -1.67 -1.64 3.84
C MET A 55 -1.02 -2.06 5.16
N ARG A 56 -1.72 -1.92 6.30
CA ARG A 56 -1.18 -2.08 7.66
C ARG A 56 0.10 -1.27 7.92
N LEU A 57 0.15 -0.04 7.40
CA LEU A 57 1.26 0.91 7.53
C LEU A 57 0.95 2.06 8.50
N VAL A 58 -0.14 1.96 9.27
CA VAL A 58 -0.47 2.94 10.31
C VAL A 58 0.62 2.92 11.38
N ALA A 59 1.20 4.08 11.66
CA ALA A 59 2.22 4.22 12.71
C ALA A 59 1.65 3.83 14.08
N ASN A 60 2.27 2.85 14.73
CA ASN A 60 1.87 2.35 16.04
C ASN A 60 3.09 2.31 16.98
N PRO A 61 3.07 3.06 18.11
CA PRO A 61 2.06 4.06 18.51
C PRO A 61 2.11 5.35 17.67
N PRO A 62 1.05 6.20 17.67
CA PRO A 62 -0.17 6.10 18.48
C PRO A 62 -1.39 5.48 17.77
N GLY A 63 -1.29 5.13 16.49
CA GLY A 63 -2.40 4.58 15.69
C GLY A 63 -2.57 3.07 15.87
N ARG A 64 -3.82 2.61 15.91
CA ARG A 64 -4.18 1.18 15.95
C ARG A 64 -5.44 0.92 15.16
N ILE A 65 -5.44 -0.18 14.43
CA ILE A 65 -6.66 -0.78 13.89
C ILE A 65 -7.32 -1.52 15.05
N VAL A 66 -8.50 -1.07 15.48
CA VAL A 66 -9.17 -1.55 16.69
C VAL A 66 -10.30 -2.52 16.40
N ALA A 67 -10.85 -2.49 15.19
CA ALA A 67 -11.92 -3.39 14.74
C ALA A 67 -11.98 -3.46 13.21
N GLY A 68 -12.72 -4.46 12.72
CA GLY A 68 -13.03 -4.67 11.31
C GLY A 68 -12.16 -5.73 10.63
N GLU A 69 -12.38 -5.89 9.33
CA GLU A 69 -11.68 -6.83 8.48
C GLU A 69 -11.31 -6.17 7.15
N ILE A 70 -10.19 -6.60 6.57
CA ILE A 70 -9.75 -6.19 5.24
C ILE A 70 -9.46 -7.46 4.46
N LEU A 71 -10.40 -7.87 3.61
CA LEU A 71 -10.31 -9.09 2.79
C LEU A 71 -9.74 -8.74 1.43
N PHE A 72 -8.56 -9.24 1.09
CA PHE A 72 -8.01 -9.18 -0.26
C PHE A 72 -8.10 -10.57 -0.88
N GLU A 73 -8.83 -10.71 -1.99
CA GLU A 73 -9.12 -12.02 -2.62
C GLU A 73 -9.70 -13.06 -1.64
N GLY A 74 -10.47 -12.59 -0.65
CA GLY A 74 -11.07 -13.43 0.39
C GLY A 74 -10.19 -13.70 1.62
N GLU A 75 -8.91 -13.32 1.60
CA GLU A 75 -8.00 -13.48 2.74
C GLU A 75 -7.92 -12.21 3.59
N ASN A 76 -8.10 -12.34 4.92
CA ASN A 76 -8.06 -11.21 5.83
C ASN A 76 -6.62 -10.76 6.12
N LEU A 77 -6.23 -9.60 5.59
CA LEU A 77 -4.91 -9.00 5.76
C LEU A 77 -4.54 -8.72 7.22
N LEU A 78 -5.52 -8.54 8.11
CA LEU A 78 -5.27 -8.28 9.53
C LEU A 78 -4.81 -9.53 10.29
N ASN A 79 -5.12 -10.72 9.77
CA ASN A 79 -4.73 -11.99 10.38
C ASN A 79 -3.35 -12.48 9.90
N MET A 80 -2.79 -11.86 8.86
CA MET A 80 -1.49 -12.22 8.31
C MET A 80 -0.34 -11.81 9.25
N ASP A 81 0.74 -12.57 9.25
CA ASP A 81 1.98 -12.15 9.88
C ASP A 81 2.77 -11.16 8.99
N ASP A 82 3.90 -10.66 9.49
CA ASP A 82 4.72 -9.69 8.75
C ASP A 82 5.39 -10.28 7.51
N SER A 83 5.65 -11.59 7.49
CA SER A 83 6.23 -12.30 6.35
C SER A 83 5.20 -12.46 5.23
N GLU A 84 3.98 -12.85 5.58
CA GLU A 84 2.84 -12.92 4.67
C GLU A 84 2.51 -11.53 4.10
N MET A 85 2.43 -10.51 4.96
CA MET A 85 2.23 -9.13 4.50
C MET A 85 3.34 -8.63 3.59
N ARG A 86 4.59 -9.09 3.76
CA ARG A 86 5.70 -8.76 2.84
C ARG A 86 5.50 -9.36 1.46
N HIS A 87 4.81 -10.49 1.32
CA HIS A 87 4.46 -11.05 0.01
C HIS A 87 3.29 -10.32 -0.67
N ILE A 88 2.42 -9.67 0.11
CA ILE A 88 1.34 -8.83 -0.41
C ILE A 88 1.88 -7.47 -0.86
N ARG A 89 2.59 -6.77 0.04
CA ARG A 89 3.12 -5.42 -0.19
C ARG A 89 4.20 -5.41 -1.27
N GLY A 90 4.08 -4.49 -2.23
CA GLY A 90 5.06 -4.33 -3.31
C GLY A 90 4.97 -5.38 -4.42
N ASN A 91 4.09 -6.38 -4.28
CA ASN A 91 3.91 -7.44 -5.27
C ASN A 91 2.44 -7.57 -5.72
N ARG A 92 1.54 -7.90 -4.79
CA ARG A 92 0.09 -8.00 -5.06
C ARG A 92 -0.60 -6.65 -4.93
N ILE A 93 -0.18 -5.84 -3.95
CA ILE A 93 -0.69 -4.50 -3.69
C ILE A 93 0.47 -3.52 -3.59
N ALA A 94 0.44 -2.45 -4.38
CA ALA A 94 1.41 -1.37 -4.35
C ALA A 94 0.77 -0.06 -3.89
N MET A 95 1.56 0.81 -3.27
CA MET A 95 1.13 2.13 -2.82
C MET A 95 2.08 3.19 -3.35
N VAL A 96 1.51 4.26 -3.90
CA VAL A 96 2.23 5.50 -4.21
C VAL A 96 1.88 6.52 -3.14
N PHE A 97 2.88 6.99 -2.40
CA PHE A 97 2.69 7.90 -1.27
C PHE A 97 2.43 9.35 -1.74
N GLN A 98 1.76 10.15 -0.91
CA GLN A 98 1.46 11.56 -1.20
C GLN A 98 2.72 12.41 -1.37
N GLU A 99 3.77 12.11 -0.59
CA GLU A 99 5.10 12.71 -0.72
C GLU A 99 6.07 11.70 -1.33
N PRO A 100 6.04 11.46 -2.65
CA PRO A 100 6.76 10.35 -3.27
C PRO A 100 8.28 10.46 -3.07
N MET A 101 8.82 11.68 -2.95
CA MET A 101 10.25 11.90 -2.72
C MET A 101 10.75 11.29 -1.40
N THR A 102 9.88 11.18 -0.38
CA THR A 102 10.26 10.56 0.90
C THR A 102 10.39 9.04 0.81
N SER A 103 9.80 8.43 -0.23
CA SER A 103 9.87 6.98 -0.44
C SER A 103 11.11 6.54 -1.21
N LEU A 104 11.85 7.47 -1.82
CA LEU A 104 13.09 7.19 -2.55
C LEU A 104 14.30 7.33 -1.63
N ASN A 105 15.21 6.37 -1.68
CA ASN A 105 16.49 6.44 -0.99
C ASN A 105 17.48 7.24 -1.86
N PRO A 106 17.94 8.44 -1.42
CA PRO A 106 18.81 9.29 -2.22
C PRO A 106 20.23 8.72 -2.40
N VAL A 107 20.61 7.71 -1.61
CA VAL A 107 21.90 7.02 -1.72
C VAL A 107 21.88 5.96 -2.84
N LEU A 108 20.69 5.55 -3.30
CA LEU A 108 20.52 4.53 -4.32
C LEU A 108 20.08 5.15 -5.65
N THR A 109 20.58 4.58 -6.75
CA THR A 109 20.09 4.93 -8.08
C THR A 109 18.64 4.49 -8.25
N ILE A 110 17.90 5.18 -9.10
CA ILE A 110 16.51 4.83 -9.45
C ILE A 110 16.47 3.39 -10.01
N GLY A 111 17.45 3.05 -10.87
CA GLY A 111 17.61 1.70 -11.39
C GLY A 111 17.74 0.64 -10.29
N ARG A 112 18.56 0.86 -9.26
CA ARG A 112 18.68 -0.11 -8.16
C ARG A 112 17.39 -0.26 -7.35
N GLN A 113 16.69 0.84 -7.09
CA GLN A 113 15.43 0.82 -6.33
C GLN A 113 14.32 0.07 -7.11
N LEU A 114 14.29 0.22 -8.44
CA LEU A 114 13.40 -0.56 -9.31
C LEU A 114 13.79 -2.04 -9.35
N THR A 115 15.07 -2.35 -9.60
CA THR A 115 15.49 -3.76 -9.72
C THR A 115 15.39 -4.53 -8.41
N GLU A 116 15.65 -3.90 -7.27
CA GLU A 116 15.52 -4.53 -5.96
C GLU A 116 14.11 -5.09 -5.71
N THR A 117 13.08 -4.31 -6.06
CA THR A 117 11.68 -4.75 -5.91
C THR A 117 11.39 -5.96 -6.80
N LEU A 118 11.86 -5.95 -8.05
CA LEU A 118 11.71 -7.07 -9.00
C LEU A 118 12.46 -8.33 -8.56
N GLU A 119 13.69 -8.17 -8.08
CA GLU A 119 14.51 -9.26 -7.55
C GLU A 119 13.85 -9.91 -6.32
N LEU A 120 13.37 -9.10 -5.37
CA LEU A 120 12.80 -9.57 -4.11
C LEU A 120 11.43 -10.23 -4.29
N HIS A 121 10.56 -9.62 -5.08
CA HIS A 121 9.15 -10.05 -5.16
C HIS A 121 8.84 -10.94 -6.36
N GLN A 122 9.57 -10.79 -7.48
CA GLN A 122 9.36 -11.56 -8.69
C GLN A 122 10.47 -12.60 -8.95
N LYS A 123 11.49 -12.66 -8.07
CA LYS A 123 12.63 -13.59 -8.18
C LYS A 123 13.37 -13.49 -9.52
N MET A 124 13.31 -12.32 -10.16
CA MET A 124 13.98 -12.06 -11.43
C MET A 124 15.50 -12.11 -11.25
N ALA A 125 16.20 -12.66 -12.24
CA ALA A 125 17.66 -12.56 -12.27
C ALA A 125 18.08 -11.09 -12.47
N ARG A 126 19.25 -10.70 -11.95
CA ARG A 126 19.72 -9.30 -12.03
C ARG A 126 19.65 -8.68 -13.43
N GLN A 127 20.03 -9.44 -14.45
CA GLN A 127 20.02 -8.96 -15.83
C GLN A 127 18.59 -8.74 -16.35
N GLU A 128 17.70 -9.67 -16.06
CA GLU A 128 16.28 -9.59 -16.41
C GLU A 128 15.60 -8.42 -15.70
N ALA A 129 15.88 -8.26 -14.39
CA ALA A 129 15.37 -7.14 -13.60
C ALA A 129 15.83 -5.80 -14.18
N ARG A 130 17.09 -5.69 -14.63
CA ARG A 130 17.61 -4.46 -15.26
C ARG A 130 16.87 -4.13 -16.57
N THR A 131 16.71 -5.12 -17.44
CA THR A 131 15.93 -4.94 -18.69
C THR A 131 14.50 -4.51 -18.38
N ARG A 132 13.85 -5.19 -17.43
CA ARG A 132 12.48 -4.86 -17.03
C ARG A 132 12.36 -3.47 -16.40
N ALA A 133 13.34 -3.05 -15.60
CA ALA A 133 13.36 -1.70 -15.03
C ALA A 133 13.44 -0.61 -16.11
N ALA A 134 14.27 -0.82 -17.14
CA ALA A 134 14.36 0.11 -18.27
C ALA A 134 13.03 0.22 -19.05
N GLU A 135 12.35 -0.90 -19.30
CA GLU A 135 11.02 -0.93 -19.92
C GLU A 135 9.97 -0.16 -19.10
N LEU A 136 10.00 -0.31 -17.76
CA LEU A 136 9.08 0.38 -16.86
C LEU A 136 9.31 1.90 -16.91
N LEU A 137 10.56 2.35 -16.91
CA LEU A 137 10.92 3.77 -17.05
C LEU A 137 10.42 4.34 -18.38
N GLN A 138 10.60 3.62 -19.48
CA GLN A 138 10.08 4.01 -20.79
C GLN A 138 8.55 4.10 -20.80
N THR A 139 7.87 3.15 -20.15
CA THR A 139 6.39 3.12 -20.06
C THR A 139 5.82 4.35 -19.37
N VAL A 140 6.54 4.91 -18.39
CA VAL A 140 6.16 6.15 -17.69
C VAL A 140 6.74 7.42 -18.33
N GLY A 141 7.36 7.31 -19.50
CA GLY A 141 7.87 8.44 -20.28
C GLY A 141 9.22 8.99 -19.85
N ILE A 142 10.02 8.22 -19.10
CA ILE A 142 11.39 8.59 -18.75
C ILE A 142 12.33 8.09 -19.88
N PRO A 143 12.96 9.00 -20.65
CA PRO A 143 13.86 8.63 -21.75
C PRO A 143 15.23 8.14 -21.23
N ASP A 144 16.04 7.58 -22.13
CA ASP A 144 17.45 7.17 -21.88
C ASP A 144 17.63 6.23 -20.66
N ALA A 145 16.74 5.25 -20.53
CA ALA A 145 16.66 4.36 -19.38
C ALA A 145 17.66 3.18 -19.36
N GLU A 146 18.57 3.08 -20.34
CA GLU A 146 19.51 1.95 -20.53
C GLU A 146 20.79 2.02 -19.67
#